data_AF-S2R135-F1
#
_entry.id   AF-S2R135-F1
#
_cell.length_a   1.000
_cell.length_b   1.000
_cell.length_c   1.000
_cell.angle_alpha   90.00
_cell.angle_beta   90.00
_cell.angle_gamma   90.00
#
_symmetry.space_group_name_H-M   'P 1'
#
loop_
_entity.id
_entity.type
_entity.pdbx_description
1 polymer ?
#
loop_
_entity_poly.entity_id
_entity_poly.type
_entity_poly.pdbx_seq_one_letter_code
_entity_poly.pdbx_strand_id
1 'polypeptide(L)'
;ALTGDYTDQLLDDPALGTTFSTETEMVHQVVNYLKHPNAYDDAKPRQEKLAAISADRFGDRVLDFYQDILSHYSPNEADEAAPWTDEDSSKRTMKG
;
A
#
# COMPACT_ATOMS: atom_id res chain seq x y z
N ALA A 1 -8.96 -8.56 -14.51
CA ALA A 1 -7.84 -7.63 -14.82
C ALA A 1 -6.56 -8.43 -15.01
N LEU A 2 -5.52 -7.91 -15.65
CA LEU A 2 -4.23 -8.62 -15.68
C LEU A 2 -3.72 -8.74 -14.23
N THR A 3 -3.23 -9.93 -13.86
CA THR A 3 -2.68 -10.23 -12.54
C THR A 3 -1.46 -9.36 -12.19
N GLY A 4 -1.22 -9.17 -10.89
CA GLY A 4 -0.12 -8.39 -10.33
C GLY A 4 -0.42 -8.02 -8.87
N ASP A 5 0.62 -7.92 -8.03
CA ASP A 5 0.51 -7.85 -6.56
C ASP A 5 -0.59 -6.91 -6.04
N TYR A 6 -0.63 -5.67 -6.51
CA TYR A 6 -1.65 -4.71 -6.09
C TYR A 6 -3.05 -5.10 -6.57
N THR A 7 -3.18 -5.52 -7.82
CA THR A 7 -4.47 -5.86 -8.43
C THR A 7 -5.05 -7.15 -7.84
N ASP A 8 -4.19 -8.13 -7.54
CA ASP A 8 -4.59 -9.38 -6.89
C ASP A 8 -5.07 -9.13 -5.46
N GLN A 9 -4.42 -8.21 -4.73
CA GLN A 9 -4.87 -7.79 -3.40
C GLN A 9 -6.16 -6.94 -3.45
N LEU A 10 -6.35 -6.18 -4.53
CA LEU A 10 -7.53 -5.35 -4.73
C LEU A 10 -8.76 -6.20 -5.10
N LEU A 11 -8.57 -7.21 -5.94
CA LEU A 11 -9.60 -8.11 -6.48
C LEU A 11 -9.47 -9.53 -5.90
N ASP A 12 -9.41 -9.62 -4.58
CA ASP A 12 -9.24 -10.88 -3.81
C ASP A 12 -10.55 -11.60 -3.49
N ASP A 13 -11.70 -10.97 -3.79
CA ASP A 13 -13.03 -11.55 -3.69
C ASP A 13 -13.70 -11.54 -5.08
N PRO A 14 -14.22 -12.68 -5.56
CA PRO A 14 -14.91 -12.77 -6.85
C PRO A 14 -16.07 -11.77 -7.04
N ALA A 15 -16.69 -11.27 -5.98
CA ALA A 15 -17.71 -10.23 -6.05
C ALA A 15 -17.16 -8.84 -6.40
N LEU A 16 -15.86 -8.62 -6.22
CA LEU A 16 -15.14 -7.42 -6.64
C LEU A 16 -14.63 -7.52 -8.08
N GLY A 17 -14.46 -8.75 -8.56
CA GLY A 17 -13.85 -9.08 -9.84
C GLY A 17 -12.79 -10.17 -9.66
N THR A 18 -12.11 -10.51 -10.75
CA THR A 18 -11.04 -11.52 -10.76
C THR A 18 -9.87 -11.02 -11.59
N THR A 19 -8.69 -11.57 -11.32
CA THR A 19 -7.50 -11.38 -12.16
C THR A 19 -7.26 -12.59 -13.06
N PHE A 20 -6.50 -12.39 -14.12
CA PHE A 20 -6.14 -13.44 -15.07
C PHE A 20 -4.68 -13.27 -15.50
N SER A 21 -4.04 -14.40 -15.82
CA SER A 21 -2.69 -14.45 -16.39
C SER A 21 -2.69 -14.71 -17.89
N THR A 22 -3.78 -15.28 -18.41
CA THR A 22 -3.90 -15.67 -19.82
C THR A 22 -5.21 -15.18 -20.43
N GLU A 23 -5.23 -15.04 -21.76
CA GLU A 23 -6.44 -14.69 -22.49
C GLU A 23 -7.55 -15.74 -22.34
N THR A 24 -7.19 -17.04 -22.36
CA THR A 24 -8.15 -18.13 -22.17
C THR A 24 -8.84 -18.05 -20.80
N GLU A 25 -8.08 -17.76 -19.75
CA GLU A 25 -8.61 -17.55 -18.40
C GLU A 25 -9.54 -16.33 -18.34
N MET A 26 -9.12 -15.21 -18.94
CA MET A 26 -9.95 -14.00 -19.05
C MET A 26 -11.31 -14.32 -19.68
N VAL A 27 -11.32 -15.01 -20.83
CA VAL A 27 -12.56 -15.38 -21.53
C VAL A 27 -13.43 -16.27 -20.66
N HIS A 28 -12.84 -17.26 -20.00
CA HIS A 28 -13.57 -18.16 -19.10
C HIS A 28 -14.23 -17.39 -17.94
N GLN A 29 -13.50 -16.49 -17.29
CA GLN A 29 -14.01 -15.67 -16.19
C GLN A 29 -15.15 -14.75 -16.66
N VAL A 30 -14.98 -14.04 -17.79
CA VAL A 30 -16.04 -13.18 -18.35
C VAL A 30 -17.32 -13.97 -18.64
N VAL A 31 -17.20 -15.13 -19.29
CA VAL A 31 -18.34 -16.01 -19.55
C VAL A 31 -19.00 -16.48 -18.26
N ASN A 32 -18.20 -16.78 -17.22
CA ASN A 32 -18.73 -17.19 -15.92
C ASN A 32 -19.59 -16.09 -15.27
N TYR A 33 -19.13 -14.83 -15.26
CA TYR A 33 -19.94 -13.71 -14.73
C TYR A 33 -21.23 -13.51 -15.51
N LEU A 34 -21.18 -13.55 -16.84
CA LEU A 34 -22.37 -13.37 -17.69
C LEU A 34 -23.43 -14.45 -17.47
N LYS A 35 -23.01 -15.68 -17.14
CA LYS A 35 -23.93 -16.81 -16.88
C LYS A 35 -24.51 -16.80 -15.46
N HIS A 36 -23.92 -16.05 -14.53
CA HIS A 36 -24.31 -16.05 -13.12
C HIS A 36 -24.53 -14.61 -12.62
N PRO A 37 -25.50 -13.86 -13.17
CA PRO A 37 -25.66 -12.44 -12.90
C PRO A 37 -25.91 -12.11 -11.42
N ASN A 38 -26.51 -13.03 -10.67
CA ASN A 38 -26.86 -12.82 -9.26
C ASN A 38 -25.88 -13.50 -8.29
N ALA A 39 -24.82 -14.16 -8.78
CA ALA A 39 -23.88 -14.88 -7.91
C ALA A 39 -23.00 -13.96 -7.04
N TYR A 40 -23.00 -12.66 -7.34
CA TYR A 40 -22.10 -11.65 -6.77
C TYR A 40 -22.83 -10.38 -6.32
N ASP A 41 -24.13 -10.47 -6.03
CA ASP A 41 -24.97 -9.31 -5.65
C ASP A 41 -24.72 -8.82 -4.21
N ASP A 42 -23.95 -9.57 -3.40
CA ASP A 42 -23.63 -9.14 -2.05
C ASP A 42 -22.80 -7.84 -2.08
N ALA A 43 -23.34 -6.79 -1.45
CA ALA A 43 -22.67 -5.51 -1.37
C ALA A 43 -21.53 -5.50 -0.33
N LYS A 44 -21.50 -6.48 0.58
CA LYS A 44 -20.57 -6.52 1.72
C LYS A 44 -19.10 -6.55 1.30
N PRO A 45 -18.63 -7.43 0.38
CA PRO A 45 -17.22 -7.44 -0.04
C PRO A 45 -16.77 -6.08 -0.57
N ARG A 46 -17.63 -5.41 -1.34
CA ARG A 46 -17.36 -4.06 -1.88
C ARG A 46 -17.24 -3.03 -0.76
N GLN A 47 -18.16 -3.04 0.20
CA GLN A 47 -18.13 -2.11 1.33
C GLN A 47 -16.87 -2.29 2.18
N GLU A 48 -16.51 -3.54 2.48
CA GLU A 48 -15.31 -3.86 3.25
C GLU A 48 -14.02 -3.46 2.52
N LYS A 49 -13.93 -3.74 1.21
CA LYS A 49 -12.77 -3.34 0.41
C LYS A 49 -12.61 -1.83 0.34
N LEU A 50 -13.70 -1.09 0.08
CA LEU A 50 -13.68 0.38 0.05
C LEU A 50 -13.23 0.97 1.38
N ALA A 51 -13.71 0.43 2.52
CA ALA A 51 -13.26 0.85 3.83
C ALA A 51 -11.77 0.54 4.06
N ALA A 52 -11.29 -0.64 3.63
CA ALA A 52 -9.90 -1.06 3.78
C ALA A 52 -8.88 -0.22 2.99
N ILE A 53 -9.29 0.30 1.83
CA ILE A 53 -8.45 1.14 0.96
C ILE A 53 -8.75 2.63 1.09
N SER A 54 -9.65 3.02 1.99
CA SER A 54 -10.03 4.42 2.21
C SER A 54 -8.86 5.28 2.68
N ALA A 55 -8.93 6.58 2.39
CA ALA A 55 -7.94 7.55 2.84
C ALA A 55 -7.87 7.63 4.37
N ASP A 56 -9.01 7.51 5.06
CA ASP A 56 -9.07 7.52 6.52
C ASP A 56 -8.28 6.34 7.09
N ARG A 57 -8.55 5.11 6.64
CA ARG A 57 -7.85 3.92 7.11
C ARG A 57 -6.37 3.89 6.71
N PHE A 58 -6.02 4.53 5.59
CA PHE A 58 -4.63 4.76 5.24
C PHE A 58 -3.96 5.72 6.24
N GLY A 59 -4.60 6.85 6.54
CA GLY A 59 -4.10 7.83 7.51
C GLY A 59 -3.89 7.23 8.90
N ASP A 60 -4.87 6.48 9.38
CA ASP A 60 -4.78 5.78 10.67
C ASP A 60 -3.57 4.84 10.72
N ARG A 61 -3.36 4.01 9.69
CA ARG A 61 -2.21 3.09 9.62
C ARG A 61 -0.86 3.82 9.59
N VAL A 62 -0.77 4.95 8.89
CA VAL A 62 0.45 5.76 8.85
C VAL A 62 0.73 6.34 10.23
N LEU A 63 -0.29 6.88 10.90
CA LEU A 63 -0.17 7.42 12.25
C LEU A 63 0.28 6.34 13.26
N ASP A 64 -0.38 5.18 13.25
CA ASP A 64 -0.06 4.04 14.11
C ASP A 64 1.40 3.60 13.90
N PHE A 65 1.84 3.51 12.65
CA PHE A 65 3.22 3.17 12.31
C PHE A 65 4.24 4.16 12.90
N TYR A 66 3.98 5.47 12.82
CA TYR A 66 4.87 6.46 13.43
C TYR A 66 4.88 6.37 14.95
N GLN A 67 3.72 6.15 15.58
CA GLN A 67 3.64 5.97 17.03
C GLN A 67 4.40 4.72 17.48
N ASP A 68 4.31 3.64 16.71
CA ASP A 68 5.04 2.39 16.96
C ASP A 68 6.55 2.62 16.94
N ILE A 69 7.07 3.28 15.89
CA ILE A 69 8.50 3.65 15.81
C ILE A 69 8.94 4.47 17.01
N LEU A 70 8.16 5.51 17.37
CA LEU A 70 8.51 6.40 18.49
C LEU A 70 8.53 5.65 19.83
N SER A 71 7.62 4.69 20.02
CA SER A 71 7.56 3.89 21.26
C SER A 71 8.71 2.90 21.40
N HIS A 72 9.24 2.40 20.27
CA HIS A 72 10.38 1.49 20.22
C HIS A 72 11.74 2.21 20.10
N TYR A 73 11.73 3.53 19.91
CA TYR A 73 12.94 4.34 19.86
C TYR A 73 13.54 4.50 21.28
N SER A 74 14.68 3.85 21.53
CA SER A 74 15.47 4.02 22.75
C SER A 74 16.63 4.99 22.50
N PRO A 75 16.70 6.14 23.20
CA PRO A 75 17.78 7.11 23.02
C PRO A 75 19.18 6.60 23.36
N ASN A 76 19.30 5.48 24.08
CA ASN A 76 20.59 4.98 24.59
C ASN A 76 21.49 4.30 23.53
N GLU A 77 21.08 4.26 22.26
CA GLU A 77 21.93 3.80 21.14
C GLU A 77 22.42 4.95 20.23
N ALA A 78 22.02 6.20 20.51
CA ALA A 78 22.27 7.36 19.64
C ALA A 78 23.46 8.25 20.08
N ASP A 79 24.26 7.83 21.07
CA ASP A 79 25.41 8.61 21.57
C ASP A 79 26.68 8.52 20.71
N GLU A 80 26.65 7.93 19.50
CA GLU A 80 27.82 7.88 18.60
C GLU A 80 27.63 8.58 17.24
N ALA A 81 26.62 9.45 17.10
CA ALA A 81 26.59 10.41 16.00
C ALA A 81 27.28 11.71 16.45
N ALA A 82 28.60 11.78 16.25
CA ALA A 82 29.39 12.99 16.47
C ALA A 82 28.68 14.22 15.86
N PRO A 83 28.56 15.34 16.59
CA PRO A 83 27.88 16.52 16.08
C PRO A 83 28.59 17.02 14.83
N TRP A 84 27.83 17.19 13.74
CA TRP A 84 28.28 17.94 12.57
C TRP A 84 28.62 19.36 13.04
N THR A 85 29.91 19.68 13.12
CA THR A 85 30.37 21.04 13.38
C THR A 85 30.47 21.79 12.06
N ASP A 86 29.94 23.01 12.04
CA ASP A 86 29.91 23.94 10.90
C ASP A 86 31.31 24.48 10.49
N GLU A 87 32.40 23.75 10.75
CA GLU A 87 33.76 24.26 10.47
C GLU A 87 34.23 24.04 9.02
N ASP A 88 33.60 23.15 8.25
CA ASP A 88 34.09 22.81 6.89
C ASP A 88 33.39 23.56 5.73
N SER A 89 32.33 24.34 6.00
CA SER A 89 31.66 25.13 4.95
C SER A 89 32.36 26.47 4.66
N SER A 90 33.30 26.91 5.49
CA SER A 90 33.87 28.26 5.37
C SER A 90 35.14 28.36 4.51
N LYS A 91 35.61 27.28 3.88
CA LYS A 91 36.84 27.32 3.03
C LYS A 91 36.60 27.39 1.52
N ARG A 92 35.35 27.47 1.07
CA ARG A 92 35.01 27.44 -0.37
C ARG A 92 34.49 28.76 -0.93
N THR A 93 34.84 29.90 -0.34
CA THR A 93 34.58 31.22 -0.94
C THR A 93 35.73 32.18 -0.68
N MET A 94 36.86 32.00 -1.35
CA MET A 94 37.73 33.09 -1.83
C MET A 94 39.00 32.52 -2.46
N LYS A 95 39.01 32.43 -3.79
CA LYS A 95 40.19 32.76 -4.57
C LYS A 95 39.71 33.28 -5.92
N GLY A 96 39.77 34.60 -6.05
CA GLY A 96 39.89 35.26 -7.36
C GLY A 96 41.30 35.13 -7.89
#